data_AF-A0A441VBI2-F1
#
_entry.id   AF-A0A441VBI2-F1
#
_cell.length_a   1.000
_cell.length_b   1.000
_cell.length_c   1.000
_cell.angle_alpha   90.00
_cell.angle_beta   90.00
_cell.angle_gamma   90.00
#
_symmetry.space_group_name_H-M   'P 1'
#
loop_
_entity.id
_entity.type
_entity.pdbx_description
1 polymer ?
#
loop_
_entity_poly.entity_id
_entity_poly.type
_entity_poly.pdbx_seq_one_letter_code
_entity_poly.pdbx_strand_id
1 'polypeptide(L)'
;ISLGLMVGLSGSLEAPDIPRLLPFAPDFLGFRGALCGHSGRVGSISAEAVAQIRDLIPEASRVGGASSVDYRLLAARGYSPGTDPTLGTDKIFVRDFVLPVQIGAYSFEHGHTQKVRFDVIADVLQVTDHPEDMRHVFSYDIIMDGIRTIVARGHVQLSEALAEQVASYILENPRVVRVTVRVEKLELGPGGVGVEIERKRQSAGRGVASGSAGRKDQSAVSRARQERPEAIRRAVKPAVVKLGGSTADAAEMADWVAALAGSKLPIVIVPGGGRFADQVRETQIYMDFSDTAAHAMAILAMEQFAQIILDRDERLEPARSLEEMRRALDAGKVPVWLPSS
;
A
#
# COMPACT_ATOMS: atom_id res chain seq x y z
N ILE A 1 -8.16 -5.65 -1.61
CA ILE A 1 -9.34 -4.87 -1.13
C ILE A 1 -9.32 -4.95 0.39
N SER A 2 -9.02 -3.84 1.07
CA SER A 2 -9.13 -3.78 2.53
C SER A 2 -10.57 -4.11 2.92
N LEU A 3 -10.79 -4.93 3.96
CA LEU A 3 -12.12 -5.35 4.43
C LEU A 3 -12.91 -4.19 5.09
N GLY A 4 -12.73 -2.97 4.55
CA GLY A 4 -13.08 -1.68 5.12
C GLY A 4 -12.41 -1.42 6.46
N LEU A 5 -11.19 -1.92 6.67
CA LEU A 5 -10.30 -1.56 7.77
C LEU A 5 -9.43 -0.39 7.31
N MET A 6 -9.10 0.53 8.22
CA MET A 6 -8.03 1.50 7.95
C MET A 6 -6.69 0.75 7.95
N VAL A 7 -5.92 0.89 6.89
CA VAL A 7 -4.63 0.25 6.69
C VAL A 7 -3.56 1.32 6.64
N GLY A 8 -2.56 1.23 7.51
CA GLY A 8 -1.39 2.09 7.42
C GLY A 8 -0.10 1.33 7.56
N LEU A 9 0.93 1.89 6.95
CA LEU A 9 2.28 1.32 6.89
C LEU A 9 3.22 2.27 7.61
N SER A 10 4.08 1.74 8.48
CA SER A 10 5.05 2.55 9.22
C SER A 10 6.28 1.72 9.57
N GLY A 11 7.37 2.41 9.93
CA GLY A 11 8.65 1.81 10.30
C GLY A 11 9.79 2.60 9.68
N SER A 12 10.66 1.88 8.97
CA SER A 12 11.82 2.45 8.26
C SER A 12 11.43 2.99 6.88
N LEU A 13 10.22 3.53 6.71
CA LEU A 13 9.78 4.03 5.41
C LEU A 13 10.63 5.22 4.98
N GLU A 14 10.98 5.23 3.71
CA GLU A 14 11.77 6.28 3.06
C GLU A 14 10.99 6.91 1.90
N ALA A 15 11.47 8.03 1.37
CA ALA A 15 10.83 8.73 0.25
C ALA A 15 10.54 7.82 -0.97
N PRO A 16 11.45 6.90 -1.37
CA PRO A 16 11.18 5.96 -2.47
C PRO A 16 10.02 4.99 -2.22
N ASP A 17 9.63 4.76 -0.95
CA ASP A 17 8.53 3.85 -0.63
C ASP A 17 7.15 4.46 -0.92
N ILE A 18 7.02 5.78 -0.97
CA ILE A 18 5.75 6.45 -1.23
C ILE A 18 5.14 6.04 -2.57
N PRO A 19 5.81 6.23 -3.74
CA PRO A 19 5.23 5.83 -5.02
C PRO A 19 4.97 4.32 -5.13
N ARG A 20 5.69 3.50 -4.36
CA ARG A 20 5.50 2.03 -4.28
C ARG A 20 4.22 1.68 -3.51
N LEU A 21 3.92 2.44 -2.45
CA LEU A 21 2.84 2.15 -1.53
C LEU A 21 1.51 2.81 -1.91
N LEU A 22 1.54 3.93 -2.64
CA LEU A 22 0.33 4.66 -3.07
C LEU A 22 -0.71 3.82 -3.84
N PRO A 23 -0.34 2.89 -4.76
CA PRO A 23 -1.30 2.03 -5.45
C PRO A 23 -2.12 1.13 -4.51
N PHE A 24 -1.59 0.82 -3.32
CA PHE A 24 -2.31 0.02 -2.32
C PHE A 24 -3.35 0.84 -1.55
N ALA A 25 -3.45 2.14 -1.83
CA ALA A 25 -4.35 3.09 -1.16
C ALA A 25 -4.31 2.98 0.38
N PRO A 26 -3.12 3.07 1.02
CA PRO A 26 -3.04 3.09 2.48
C PRO A 26 -3.70 4.36 3.02
N ASP A 27 -4.41 4.23 4.13
CA ASP A 27 -5.04 5.34 4.85
C ASP A 27 -4.00 6.25 5.53
N PHE A 28 -2.83 5.71 5.91
CA PHE A 28 -1.70 6.50 6.38
C PHE A 28 -0.33 5.84 6.08
N LEU A 29 0.69 6.68 5.89
CA LEU A 29 2.09 6.28 5.80
C LEU A 29 2.86 6.97 6.94
N GLY A 30 3.58 6.20 7.74
CA GLY A 30 4.30 6.69 8.92
C GLY A 30 5.81 6.69 8.69
N PHE A 31 6.40 7.88 8.71
CA PHE A 31 7.83 8.10 8.51
C PHE A 31 8.46 8.57 9.83
N ARG A 32 9.61 7.98 10.21
CA ARG A 32 10.44 8.52 11.30
C ARG A 32 11.78 8.98 10.79
N GLY A 33 12.64 8.04 10.37
CA GLY A 33 13.98 8.36 9.88
C GLY A 33 13.95 9.38 8.73
N ALA A 34 13.06 9.18 7.76
CA ALA A 34 12.91 10.07 6.62
C ALA A 34 12.46 11.51 6.99
N LEU A 35 11.85 11.73 8.17
CA LEU A 35 11.47 13.07 8.62
C LEU A 35 12.56 13.77 9.44
N CYS A 36 13.62 13.06 9.84
CA CYS A 36 14.69 13.60 10.69
C CYS A 36 15.93 14.05 9.92
N GLY A 37 15.88 14.02 8.58
CA GLY A 37 17.03 14.31 7.73
C GLY A 37 18.23 13.40 8.04
N HIS A 38 19.44 13.97 7.98
CA HIS A 38 20.71 13.24 8.17
C HIS A 38 20.94 12.73 9.61
N SER A 39 20.15 13.19 10.59
CA SER A 39 20.31 12.80 12.01
C SER A 39 19.66 11.45 12.34
N GLY A 40 19.02 10.79 11.36
CA GLY A 40 18.40 9.48 11.55
C GLY A 40 17.24 9.51 12.56
N ARG A 41 16.79 8.34 13.03
CA ARG A 41 15.52 8.19 13.79
C ARG A 41 15.45 8.93 15.13
N VAL A 42 16.58 9.41 15.63
CA VAL A 42 16.71 10.07 16.95
C VAL A 42 16.69 11.61 16.83
N GLY A 43 16.79 12.15 15.61
CA GLY A 43 16.80 13.60 15.38
C GLY A 43 15.44 14.28 15.54
N SER A 44 15.43 15.61 15.63
CA SER A 44 14.21 16.40 15.52
C SER A 44 13.60 16.27 14.11
N ILE A 45 12.28 16.47 14.00
CA ILE A 45 11.60 16.49 12.71
C ILE A 45 12.05 17.74 11.94
N SER A 46 12.54 17.54 10.72
CA SER A 46 12.93 18.60 9.79
C SER A 46 11.72 19.02 8.95
N ALA A 47 11.42 20.32 8.95
CA ALA A 47 10.36 20.89 8.13
C ALA A 47 10.59 20.66 6.62
N GLU A 48 11.86 20.71 6.19
CA GLU A 48 12.23 20.45 4.79
C GLU A 48 11.95 18.99 4.40
N ALA A 49 12.32 18.04 5.27
CA ALA A 49 12.07 16.62 5.02
C ALA A 49 10.57 16.29 5.03
N VAL A 50 9.78 16.95 5.90
CA VAL A 50 8.32 16.85 5.88
C VAL A 50 7.74 17.36 4.56
N ALA A 51 8.21 18.50 4.04
CA ALA A 51 7.76 19.04 2.77
C ALA A 51 8.07 18.06 1.62
N GLN A 52 9.30 17.52 1.57
CA GLN A 52 9.70 16.54 0.56
C GLN A 52 8.81 15.27 0.56
N ILE A 53 8.52 14.72 1.74
CA ILE A 53 7.63 13.57 1.90
C ILE A 53 6.18 13.92 1.51
N ARG A 54 5.69 15.10 1.88
CA ARG A 54 4.34 15.54 1.54
C ARG A 54 4.15 15.70 0.04
N ASP A 55 5.13 16.28 -0.65
CA ASP A 55 5.09 16.53 -2.09
C ASP A 55 4.97 15.24 -2.91
N LEU A 56 5.47 14.11 -2.38
CA LEU A 56 5.36 12.80 -2.99
C LEU A 56 3.97 12.16 -2.86
N ILE A 57 3.10 12.70 -2.00
CA ILE A 57 1.75 12.16 -1.75
C ILE A 57 0.72 13.03 -2.47
N PRO A 58 0.01 12.49 -3.50
CA PRO A 58 -1.00 13.24 -4.24
C PRO A 58 -2.05 13.89 -3.33
N GLU A 59 -2.46 15.12 -3.64
CA GLU A 59 -3.55 15.75 -2.89
C GLU A 59 -4.87 15.02 -3.15
N ALA A 60 -5.50 14.51 -2.09
CA ALA A 60 -6.87 14.00 -2.18
C ALA A 60 -7.82 15.16 -2.52
N SER A 61 -8.50 15.06 -3.66
CA SER A 61 -9.50 16.04 -4.09
C SER A 61 -10.58 16.16 -3.01
N ARG A 62 -10.63 17.30 -2.30
CA ARG A 62 -11.66 17.57 -1.29
C ARG A 62 -13.00 17.74 -2.00
N VAL A 63 -13.91 16.79 -1.78
CA VAL A 63 -15.32 16.96 -2.16
C VAL A 63 -15.95 17.99 -1.22
N GLY A 64 -16.18 19.20 -1.74
CA GLY A 64 -17.03 20.21 -1.11
C GLY A 64 -16.28 21.43 -0.58
N GLY A 65 -16.22 22.47 -1.42
CA GLY A 65 -15.73 23.81 -1.08
C GLY A 65 -15.30 24.53 -2.35
N ALA A 66 -15.98 25.61 -2.71
CA ALA A 66 -15.82 26.30 -3.97
C ALA A 66 -14.35 26.67 -4.28
N SER A 67 -14.01 26.59 -5.57
CA SER A 67 -12.75 26.92 -6.25
C SER A 67 -11.57 25.93 -6.20
N SER A 68 -11.81 24.63 -6.29
CA SER A 68 -10.78 23.68 -6.75
C SER A 68 -11.17 23.09 -8.10
N VAL A 69 -10.38 23.40 -9.12
CA VAL A 69 -10.58 22.97 -10.50
C VAL A 69 -10.63 21.45 -10.59
N ASP A 70 -11.64 20.94 -11.29
CA ASP A 70 -11.91 19.51 -11.44
C ASP A 70 -10.94 18.91 -12.48
N TYR A 71 -9.80 18.38 -12.01
CA TYR A 71 -8.70 17.87 -12.84
C TYR A 71 -9.10 16.74 -13.79
N ARG A 72 -10.14 15.96 -13.46
CA ARG A 72 -10.69 14.93 -14.34
C ARG A 72 -11.38 15.54 -15.58
N LEU A 73 -11.99 16.70 -15.42
CA LEU A 73 -12.62 17.46 -16.51
C LEU A 73 -11.58 18.20 -17.37
N LEU A 74 -10.45 18.59 -16.80
CA LEU A 74 -9.30 19.14 -17.56
C LEU A 74 -8.55 18.06 -18.36
N ALA A 75 -8.37 16.85 -17.82
CA ALA A 75 -7.77 15.72 -18.53
C ALA A 75 -8.63 15.26 -19.73
N ALA A 76 -9.97 15.31 -19.60
CA ALA A 76 -10.90 15.08 -20.71
C ALA A 76 -10.84 16.18 -21.79
N ARG A 77 -10.22 17.33 -21.50
CA ARG A 77 -9.97 18.45 -22.43
C ARG A 77 -8.49 18.65 -22.79
N GLY A 78 -7.59 17.75 -22.38
CA GLY A 78 -6.18 17.78 -22.74
C GLY A 78 -5.29 18.74 -21.95
N TYR A 79 -5.66 19.10 -20.71
CA TYR A 79 -4.82 19.94 -19.83
C TYR A 79 -4.30 19.14 -18.61
N SER A 80 -2.98 18.95 -18.52
CA SER A 80 -2.24 18.54 -17.32
C SER A 80 -1.37 19.72 -16.88
N PRO A 81 -1.45 20.22 -15.64
CA PRO A 81 -0.56 21.28 -15.20
C PRO A 81 0.79 20.66 -14.81
N GLY A 82 1.85 21.22 -15.38
CA GLY A 82 3.24 20.82 -15.14
C GLY A 82 3.88 19.99 -16.24
N THR A 83 3.13 19.52 -17.25
CA THR A 83 3.73 18.95 -18.46
C THR A 83 3.89 20.03 -19.51
N ASP A 84 5.13 20.40 -19.82
CA ASP A 84 5.41 21.03 -21.10
C ASP A 84 5.14 19.97 -22.19
N PRO A 85 4.12 20.15 -23.05
CA PRO A 85 3.77 19.18 -24.08
C PRO A 85 4.83 19.06 -25.19
N THR A 86 5.94 19.81 -25.12
CA THR A 86 7.13 19.62 -25.95
C THR A 86 8.08 18.55 -25.43
N LEU A 87 7.99 18.18 -24.15
CA LEU A 87 8.82 17.13 -23.55
C LEU A 87 8.32 15.75 -24.00
N GLY A 88 9.26 14.93 -24.49
CA GLY A 88 8.96 13.64 -25.09
C GLY A 88 8.58 12.56 -24.08
N THR A 89 8.80 11.30 -24.46
CA THR A 89 8.67 10.15 -23.58
C THR A 89 10.03 9.52 -23.32
N ASP A 90 10.33 9.25 -22.05
CA ASP A 90 11.47 8.42 -21.66
C ASP A 90 11.10 6.94 -21.66
N LYS A 91 12.08 6.08 -21.93
CA LYS A 91 11.92 4.63 -21.84
C LYS A 91 12.52 4.13 -20.55
N ILE A 92 11.67 3.69 -19.64
CA ILE A 92 12.09 2.99 -18.42
C ILE A 92 11.92 1.49 -18.64
N PHE A 93 12.95 0.70 -18.35
CA PHE A 93 12.91 -0.73 -18.62
C PHE A 93 13.42 -1.57 -17.45
N VAL A 94 12.83 -2.76 -17.32
CA VAL A 94 13.28 -3.86 -16.47
C VAL A 94 13.52 -5.05 -17.40
N ARG A 95 14.70 -5.66 -17.33
CA ARG A 95 15.07 -6.83 -18.14
C ARG A 95 15.49 -7.98 -17.27
N ASP A 96 15.29 -9.19 -17.77
CA ASP A 96 15.74 -10.43 -17.14
C ASP A 96 15.27 -10.58 -15.68
N PHE A 97 14.11 -10.01 -15.32
CA PHE A 97 13.60 -10.12 -13.96
C PHE A 97 12.92 -11.48 -13.79
N VAL A 98 13.57 -12.39 -13.05
CA VAL A 98 13.09 -13.77 -12.88
C VAL A 98 12.47 -13.98 -11.50
N LEU A 99 11.26 -14.52 -11.47
CA LEU A 99 10.58 -14.90 -10.23
C LEU A 99 10.02 -16.34 -10.30
N PRO A 100 9.91 -17.03 -9.15
CA PRO A 100 9.09 -18.23 -9.05
C PRO A 100 7.61 -17.84 -9.10
N VAL A 101 6.85 -18.40 -10.04
CA VAL A 101 5.42 -18.09 -10.24
C VAL A 101 4.63 -19.39 -10.30
N GLN A 102 3.52 -19.47 -9.58
CA GLN A 102 2.53 -20.54 -9.78
C GLN A 102 1.75 -20.22 -11.06
N ILE A 103 2.13 -20.83 -12.17
CA ILE A 103 1.55 -20.56 -13.48
C ILE A 103 1.34 -21.84 -14.27
N GLY A 104 0.16 -22.01 -14.87
CA GLY A 104 -0.13 -23.23 -15.61
C GLY A 104 -1.61 -23.44 -15.92
N ALA A 105 -1.88 -23.97 -17.12
CA ALA A 105 -3.22 -24.32 -17.56
C ALA A 105 -3.55 -25.79 -17.26
N TYR A 106 -2.52 -26.62 -17.05
CA TYR A 106 -2.69 -28.03 -16.75
C TYR A 106 -2.82 -28.27 -15.25
N SER A 107 -3.62 -29.26 -14.87
CA SER A 107 -3.92 -29.57 -13.48
C SER A 107 -2.69 -29.98 -12.66
N PHE A 108 -1.66 -30.55 -13.29
CA PHE A 108 -0.40 -30.93 -12.64
C PHE A 108 0.53 -29.73 -12.35
N GLU A 109 0.31 -28.59 -13.01
CA GLU A 109 1.06 -27.35 -12.75
C GLU A 109 0.53 -26.62 -11.50
N HIS A 110 -0.64 -26.99 -10.98
CA HIS A 110 -1.16 -26.42 -9.75
C HIS A 110 -0.31 -26.82 -8.54
N GLY A 111 -0.04 -25.84 -7.68
CA GLY A 111 0.75 -26.03 -6.45
C GLY A 111 2.27 -26.05 -6.68
N HIS A 112 2.75 -25.94 -7.91
CA HIS A 112 4.17 -25.88 -8.24
C HIS A 112 4.54 -24.50 -8.80
N THR A 113 5.70 -23.97 -8.40
CA THR A 113 6.24 -22.73 -8.96
C THR A 113 7.19 -23.04 -10.12
N GLN A 114 7.06 -22.28 -11.21
CA GLN A 114 7.97 -22.31 -12.34
C GLN A 114 8.76 -21.00 -12.44
N LYS A 115 9.98 -21.05 -12.99
CA LYS A 115 10.76 -19.83 -13.25
C LYS A 115 10.18 -19.06 -14.43
N VAL A 116 9.72 -17.84 -14.15
CA VAL A 116 9.18 -16.92 -15.16
C VAL A 116 10.07 -15.68 -15.25
N ARG A 117 10.46 -15.32 -16.47
CA ARG A 117 11.19 -14.09 -16.78
C ARG A 117 10.22 -13.01 -17.26
N PHE A 118 10.45 -11.79 -16.78
CA PHE A 118 9.73 -10.59 -17.19
C PHE A 118 10.71 -9.60 -17.83
N ASP A 119 10.35 -9.12 -19.02
CA ASP A 119 10.95 -7.94 -19.63
C ASP A 119 9.86 -6.89 -19.85
N VAL A 120 10.07 -5.69 -19.33
CA VAL A 120 9.08 -4.61 -19.36
C VAL A 120 9.74 -3.34 -19.83
N ILE A 121 9.09 -2.65 -20.77
CA ILE A 121 9.48 -1.33 -21.25
C ILE A 121 8.28 -0.40 -21.12
N ALA A 122 8.39 0.66 -20.33
CA ALA A 122 7.37 1.69 -20.17
C ALA A 122 7.83 2.98 -20.84
N ASP A 123 6.97 3.53 -21.71
CA ASP A 123 7.12 4.89 -22.23
C ASP A 123 6.42 5.86 -21.27
N VAL A 124 7.21 6.72 -20.64
CA VAL A 124 6.77 7.59 -19.55
C VAL A 124 6.90 9.05 -19.98
N LEU A 125 5.84 9.83 -19.78
CA LEU A 125 5.86 11.28 -19.98
C LEU A 125 6.91 11.93 -19.08
N GLN A 126 7.78 12.70 -19.73
CA GLN A 126 8.79 13.50 -19.07
C GLN A 126 8.15 14.69 -18.35
N VAL A 127 8.58 14.96 -17.11
CA VAL A 127 8.03 16.03 -16.24
C VAL A 127 9.02 17.19 -16.07
N THR A 128 10.31 16.97 -16.35
CA THR A 128 11.35 18.00 -16.33
C THR A 128 12.47 17.65 -17.32
N ASP A 129 13.15 18.67 -17.82
CA ASP A 129 14.37 18.58 -18.63
C ASP A 129 15.64 18.36 -17.78
N HIS A 130 15.58 18.48 -16.45
CA HIS A 130 16.73 18.31 -15.54
C HIS A 130 16.42 17.29 -14.42
N PRO A 131 16.75 16.00 -14.60
CA PRO A 131 16.46 14.95 -13.62
C PRO A 131 17.54 14.91 -12.51
N GLU A 132 17.77 16.01 -11.81
CA GLU A 132 18.61 16.03 -10.58
C GLU A 132 17.84 15.56 -9.33
N ASP A 133 16.54 15.30 -9.48
CA ASP A 133 15.63 15.00 -8.39
C ASP A 133 14.85 13.71 -8.65
N MET A 134 14.98 12.75 -7.72
CA MET A 134 14.28 11.47 -7.76
C MET A 134 12.75 11.64 -7.88
N ARG A 135 12.19 12.78 -7.42
CA ARG A 135 10.77 13.12 -7.51
C ARG A 135 10.24 13.18 -8.95
N HIS A 136 11.10 13.47 -9.92
CA HIS A 136 10.71 13.59 -11.33
C HIS A 136 10.93 12.30 -12.13
N VAL A 137 11.66 11.34 -11.57
CA VAL A 137 12.02 10.08 -12.22
C VAL A 137 10.97 9.00 -11.94
N PHE A 138 10.49 8.36 -12.99
CA PHE A 138 9.67 7.15 -12.84
C PHE A 138 10.59 5.98 -12.45
N SER A 139 10.50 5.52 -11.20
CA SER A 139 11.34 4.42 -10.71
C SER A 139 10.96 3.09 -11.35
N TYR A 140 11.96 2.31 -11.76
CA TYR A 140 11.77 0.92 -12.22
C TYR A 140 11.24 0.00 -11.12
N ASP A 141 11.36 0.38 -9.83
CA ASP A 141 10.81 -0.39 -8.71
C ASP A 141 9.28 -0.50 -8.80
N ILE A 142 8.60 0.51 -9.35
CA ILE A 142 7.15 0.48 -9.60
C ILE A 142 6.78 -0.74 -10.47
N ILE A 143 7.61 -1.03 -11.47
CA ILE A 143 7.44 -2.19 -12.35
C ILE A 143 7.72 -3.48 -11.57
N MET A 144 8.87 -3.55 -10.89
CA MET A 144 9.29 -4.77 -10.17
C MET A 144 8.30 -5.15 -9.07
N ASP A 145 7.83 -4.19 -8.27
CA ASP A 145 6.87 -4.44 -7.20
C ASP A 145 5.47 -4.73 -7.72
N GLY A 146 5.06 -4.09 -8.82
CA GLY A 146 3.83 -4.43 -9.52
C GLY A 146 3.81 -5.91 -9.91
N ILE A 147 4.90 -6.39 -10.51
CA ILE A 147 5.07 -7.80 -10.87
C ILE A 147 5.03 -8.69 -9.62
N ARG A 148 5.80 -8.37 -8.57
CA ARG A 148 5.79 -9.15 -7.31
C ARG A 148 4.39 -9.22 -6.70
N THR A 149 3.66 -8.11 -6.73
CA THR A 149 2.29 -8.00 -6.18
C THR A 149 1.33 -8.88 -6.96
N ILE A 150 1.41 -8.88 -8.29
CA ILE A 150 0.55 -9.71 -9.14
C ILE A 150 0.86 -11.18 -8.90
N VAL A 151 2.14 -11.57 -8.86
CA VAL A 151 2.57 -12.95 -8.58
C VAL A 151 2.14 -13.41 -7.19
N ALA A 152 2.19 -12.54 -6.18
CA ALA A 152 1.78 -12.86 -4.81
C ALA A 152 0.28 -13.14 -4.65
N ARG A 153 -0.57 -12.78 -5.64
CA ARG A 153 -2.01 -13.11 -5.62
C ARG A 153 -2.30 -14.59 -5.83
N GLY A 154 -1.29 -15.38 -6.19
CA GLY A 154 -1.39 -16.83 -6.32
C GLY A 154 -1.39 -17.30 -7.78
N HIS A 155 -2.05 -18.43 -8.03
CA HIS A 155 -1.98 -19.13 -9.30
C HIS A 155 -2.56 -18.33 -10.47
N VAL A 156 -1.81 -18.24 -11.57
CA VAL A 156 -2.28 -17.68 -12.84
C VAL A 156 -2.38 -18.78 -13.89
N GLN A 157 -3.48 -18.85 -14.63
CA GLN A 157 -3.66 -19.94 -15.61
C GLN A 157 -2.77 -19.78 -16.86
N LEU A 158 -2.65 -18.54 -17.37
CA LEU A 158 -2.06 -18.25 -18.68
C LEU A 158 -1.02 -17.13 -18.60
N SER A 159 0.07 -17.25 -19.37
CA SER A 159 1.11 -16.22 -19.45
C SER A 159 0.57 -14.92 -20.05
N GLU A 160 -0.40 -15.03 -20.96
CA GLU A 160 -1.20 -13.94 -21.52
C GLU A 160 -1.90 -13.13 -20.45
N ALA A 161 -2.58 -13.82 -19.52
CA ALA A 161 -3.31 -13.18 -18.43
C ALA A 161 -2.34 -12.47 -17.48
N LEU A 162 -1.19 -13.08 -17.18
CA LEU A 162 -0.14 -12.47 -16.36
C LEU A 162 0.43 -11.22 -17.03
N ALA A 163 0.75 -11.28 -18.33
CA ALA A 163 1.24 -10.14 -19.09
C ALA A 163 0.21 -8.99 -19.10
N GLU A 164 -1.07 -9.30 -19.31
CA GLU A 164 -2.15 -8.31 -19.30
C GLU A 164 -2.33 -7.64 -17.93
N GLN A 165 -2.23 -8.41 -16.84
CA GLN A 165 -2.29 -7.88 -15.48
C GLN A 165 -1.13 -6.93 -15.20
N VAL A 166 0.09 -7.28 -15.63
CA VAL A 166 1.27 -6.43 -15.47
C VAL A 166 1.12 -5.14 -16.28
N ALA A 167 0.72 -5.25 -17.56
CA ALA A 167 0.50 -4.09 -18.41
C ALA A 167 -0.58 -3.15 -17.86
N SER A 168 -1.70 -3.72 -17.39
CA SER A 168 -2.79 -2.96 -16.80
C SER A 168 -2.34 -2.21 -15.54
N TYR A 169 -1.62 -2.88 -14.63
CA TYR A 169 -1.09 -2.28 -13.41
C TYR A 169 -0.16 -1.10 -13.70
N ILE A 170 0.79 -1.26 -14.63
CA ILE A 170 1.73 -0.19 -14.96
C ILE A 170 1.02 1.00 -15.61
N LEU A 171 0.01 0.74 -16.45
CA LEU A 171 -0.83 1.77 -17.07
C LEU A 171 -1.77 2.48 -16.09
N GLU A 172 -1.91 2.06 -14.83
CA GLU A 172 -2.62 2.83 -13.82
C GLU A 172 -1.90 4.17 -13.54
N ASN A 173 -0.57 4.21 -13.68
CA ASN A 173 0.19 5.44 -13.52
C ASN A 173 -0.08 6.43 -14.68
N PRO A 174 -0.65 7.63 -14.42
CA PRO A 174 -1.01 8.61 -15.45
C PRO A 174 0.12 9.01 -16.41
N ARG A 175 1.38 8.92 -15.97
CA ARG A 175 2.55 9.26 -16.78
C ARG A 175 2.90 8.19 -17.80
N VAL A 176 2.48 6.94 -17.62
CA VAL A 176 2.74 5.86 -18.58
C VAL A 176 1.72 5.95 -19.71
N VAL A 177 2.22 6.16 -20.93
CA VAL A 177 1.39 6.25 -22.14
C VAL A 177 1.36 4.95 -22.92
N ARG A 178 2.43 4.15 -22.79
CA ARG A 178 2.57 2.85 -23.44
C ARG A 178 3.46 1.94 -22.62
N VAL A 179 3.15 0.65 -22.62
CA VAL A 179 3.98 -0.39 -22.00
C VAL A 179 4.07 -1.60 -22.92
N THR A 180 5.26 -2.15 -23.04
CA THR A 180 5.53 -3.46 -23.64
C THR A 180 5.91 -4.42 -22.54
N VAL A 181 5.26 -5.57 -22.47
CA VAL A 181 5.48 -6.60 -21.44
C VAL A 181 5.71 -7.93 -22.13
N ARG A 182 6.85 -8.56 -21.85
CA ARG A 182 7.19 -9.92 -22.26
C ARG A 182 7.27 -10.81 -21.02
N VAL A 183 6.61 -11.96 -21.09
CA VAL A 183 6.54 -12.96 -20.01
C VAL A 183 6.91 -14.32 -20.59
N GLU A 184 7.98 -14.92 -20.07
CA GLU A 184 8.52 -16.19 -20.57
C GLU A 184 8.61 -17.23 -19.46
N LYS A 185 8.12 -18.44 -19.72
CA LYS A 185 8.37 -19.60 -18.87
C LYS A 185 9.70 -20.23 -19.31
N LEU A 186 10.66 -20.27 -18.39
CA LEU A 186 12.02 -20.73 -18.70
C LEU A 186 12.14 -22.27 -18.72
N GLU A 187 11.16 -22.97 -18.17
CA GLU A 187 11.19 -24.41 -17.94
C GLU A 187 10.37 -25.22 -18.96
N LEU A 188 9.70 -24.54 -19.92
CA LEU A 188 8.92 -25.15 -20.99
C LEU A 188 9.63 -25.04 -22.34
N GLY A 189 9.77 -26.16 -23.04
CA GLY A 189 10.23 -26.21 -24.44
C GLY A 189 11.68 -25.75 -24.64
N PRO A 190 12.02 -25.07 -25.76
CA PRO A 190 13.39 -24.67 -26.11
C PRO A 190 14.01 -23.58 -25.21
N GLY A 191 13.54 -23.41 -23.98
CA GLY A 191 13.98 -22.40 -23.03
C GLY A 191 13.45 -21.01 -23.43
N GLY A 192 12.35 -20.58 -22.79
CA GLY A 192 11.76 -19.25 -23.02
C GLY A 192 10.56 -19.26 -23.95
N VAL A 193 9.56 -20.09 -23.65
CA VAL A 193 8.25 -19.99 -24.31
C VAL A 193 7.39 -19.00 -23.54
N GLY A 194 6.80 -18.04 -24.26
CA GLY A 194 6.16 -16.91 -23.63
C GLY A 194 5.31 -16.07 -24.57
N VAL A 195 4.89 -14.91 -24.08
CA VAL A 195 4.10 -13.94 -24.80
C VAL A 195 4.69 -12.55 -24.65
N GLU A 196 4.53 -11.73 -25.68
CA GLU A 196 4.86 -10.32 -25.66
C GLU A 196 3.64 -9.52 -26.07
N ILE A 197 3.28 -8.51 -25.28
CA ILE A 197 2.15 -7.63 -25.54
C ILE A 197 2.59 -6.17 -25.48
N GLU A 198 2.00 -5.35 -26.34
CA GLU A 198 2.05 -3.89 -26.24
C GLU A 198 0.67 -3.37 -25.86
N ARG A 199 0.60 -2.47 -24.88
CA ARG A 199 -0.63 -1.78 -24.47
C ARG A 199 -0.39 -0.29 -24.44
N LYS A 200 -1.34 0.47 -24.98
CA LYS A 200 -1.35 1.95 -24.96
C LYS A 200 -2.51 2.43 -24.10
N ARG A 201 -2.31 3.54 -23.39
CA ARG A 201 -3.40 4.22 -22.69
C ARG A 201 -4.45 4.63 -23.72
N GLN A 202 -5.67 4.13 -23.60
CA GLN A 202 -6.77 4.54 -24.47
C GLN A 202 -7.12 6.00 -24.15
N SER A 203 -7.03 6.88 -25.15
CA SER A 203 -7.59 8.22 -25.05
C SER A 203 -9.11 8.11 -24.93
N ALA A 204 -9.67 8.55 -23.80
CA ALA A 204 -11.10 8.55 -23.63
C ALA A 204 -11.76 9.53 -24.63
N GLY A 205 -12.39 8.99 -25.69
CA GLY A 205 -13.50 9.67 -26.36
C GLY A 205 -13.61 9.51 -27.88
N ARG A 206 -14.65 8.78 -28.34
CA ARG A 206 -15.66 9.27 -29.31
C ARG A 206 -16.77 8.22 -29.53
N GLY A 207 -17.99 8.54 -29.12
CA GLY A 207 -19.16 7.71 -29.40
C GLY A 207 -20.42 8.11 -28.65
N VAL A 208 -20.89 9.36 -28.78
CA VAL A 208 -22.31 9.65 -28.55
C VAL A 208 -22.80 10.53 -29.69
N ALA A 209 -23.61 9.90 -30.56
CA ALA A 209 -24.36 10.56 -31.59
C ALA A 209 -25.46 11.41 -30.96
N SER A 210 -25.56 12.65 -31.43
CA SER A 210 -26.65 13.57 -31.19
C SER A 210 -27.94 13.08 -31.85
N GLY A 211 -28.97 12.83 -31.06
CA GLY A 211 -30.37 12.78 -31.51
C GLY A 211 -31.19 13.78 -30.70
N SER A 212 -31.85 14.69 -31.39
CA SER A 212 -32.52 15.87 -30.85
C SER A 212 -33.98 15.62 -30.41
N ALA A 213 -34.44 16.53 -29.54
CA ALA A 213 -35.81 17.09 -29.45
C ALA A 213 -36.90 16.38 -28.61
N GLY A 214 -37.60 17.20 -27.80
CA GLY A 214 -38.92 16.93 -27.20
C GLY A 214 -39.00 17.22 -25.69
N ARG A 215 -39.14 18.47 -25.24
CA ARG A 215 -40.40 19.20 -24.92
C ARG A 215 -41.01 18.88 -23.52
N LYS A 216 -41.02 19.92 -22.69
CA LYS A 216 -41.87 20.30 -21.52
C LYS A 216 -42.90 19.26 -21.01
N ASP A 217 -42.98 19.04 -19.69
CA ASP A 217 -44.00 19.70 -18.85
C ASP A 217 -43.81 19.49 -17.33
N GLN A 218 -44.48 20.36 -16.59
CA GLN A 218 -44.58 20.53 -15.15
C GLN A 218 -45.39 19.41 -14.47
N SER A 219 -45.08 19.10 -13.21
CA SER A 219 -46.11 19.11 -12.14
C SER A 219 -45.49 18.76 -10.79
N ALA A 220 -45.67 19.67 -9.84
CA ALA A 220 -45.54 19.39 -8.42
C ALA A 220 -46.68 18.47 -7.96
N VAL A 221 -46.36 17.43 -7.18
CA VAL A 221 -47.31 16.81 -6.26
C VAL A 221 -46.61 16.52 -4.94
N SER A 222 -47.22 17.05 -3.90
CA SER A 222 -46.87 17.06 -2.49
C SER A 222 -47.12 15.73 -1.76
N ARG A 223 -46.49 15.61 -0.58
CA ARG A 223 -46.75 14.68 0.55
C ARG A 223 -45.99 13.35 0.45
N ALA A 224 -45.38 12.78 1.50
CA ALA A 224 -45.69 12.88 2.91
C ALA A 224 -44.44 12.73 3.79
N ARG A 225 -44.50 13.37 4.97
CA ARG A 225 -43.75 12.97 6.18
C ARG A 225 -43.93 11.46 6.38
N GLN A 226 -42.86 10.70 6.28
CA GLN A 226 -42.81 9.34 6.79
C GLN A 226 -41.46 9.16 7.51
N GLU A 227 -41.58 9.31 8.82
CA GLU A 227 -40.79 8.72 9.91
C GLU A 227 -39.38 8.24 9.56
N ARG A 228 -38.38 8.93 10.13
CA ARG A 228 -36.99 8.48 10.18
C ARG A 228 -36.92 7.24 11.07
N PRO A 229 -36.55 6.04 10.56
CA PRO A 229 -36.18 4.95 11.42
C PRO A 229 -34.82 5.25 12.03
N GLU A 230 -34.70 4.90 13.30
CA GLU A 230 -33.57 5.15 14.19
C GLU A 230 -32.23 4.69 13.62
N ALA A 231 -31.25 5.60 13.73
CA ALA A 231 -29.86 5.31 14.05
C ALA A 231 -29.22 4.09 13.38
N ILE A 232 -28.70 4.28 12.17
CA ILE A 232 -27.47 3.61 11.74
C ILE A 232 -26.37 4.09 12.69
N ARG A 233 -26.21 3.43 13.84
CA ARG A 233 -24.95 3.45 14.58
C ARG A 233 -23.93 2.90 13.60
N ARG A 234 -23.18 3.79 12.95
CA ARG A 234 -22.03 3.45 12.11
C ARG A 234 -21.11 2.64 13.02
N ALA A 235 -21.18 1.31 12.93
CA ALA A 235 -20.40 0.41 13.76
C ALA A 235 -18.93 0.81 13.57
N VAL A 236 -18.34 1.44 14.59
CA VAL A 236 -16.95 1.88 14.53
C VAL A 236 -16.14 0.60 14.46
N LYS A 237 -15.46 0.39 13.33
CA LYS A 237 -14.69 -0.83 13.10
C LYS A 237 -13.41 -0.78 13.96
N PRO A 238 -12.99 -1.92 14.55
CA PRO A 238 -11.74 -1.99 15.30
C PRO A 238 -10.54 -1.60 14.44
N ALA A 239 -9.66 -0.76 14.98
CA ALA A 239 -8.37 -0.42 14.40
C ALA A 239 -7.26 -1.29 15.00
N VAL A 240 -6.30 -1.72 14.19
CA VAL A 240 -5.11 -2.43 14.67
C VAL A 240 -3.94 -1.46 14.72
N VAL A 241 -3.32 -1.32 15.88
CA VAL A 241 -2.18 -0.42 16.10
C VAL A 241 -0.95 -1.25 16.41
N LYS A 242 0.05 -1.22 15.52
CA LYS A 242 1.34 -1.86 15.77
C LYS A 242 2.25 -0.90 16.55
N LEU A 243 2.66 -1.31 17.75
CA LEU A 243 3.54 -0.53 18.61
C LEU A 243 4.98 -1.03 18.44
N GLY A 244 5.79 -0.29 17.68
CA GLY A 244 7.15 -0.69 17.31
C GLY A 244 8.12 -0.72 18.50
N GLY A 245 9.24 -1.42 18.35
CA GLY A 245 10.28 -1.46 19.39
C GLY A 245 11.07 -0.16 19.53
N SER A 246 11.09 0.69 18.50
CA SER A 246 11.74 2.01 18.54
C SER A 246 11.02 3.02 19.42
N THR A 247 9.77 2.74 19.83
CA THR A 247 9.02 3.53 20.83
C THR A 247 9.19 2.98 22.24
N ALA A 248 10.09 1.99 22.46
CA ALA A 248 10.31 1.37 23.76
C ALA A 248 11.17 2.20 24.74
N ASP A 249 11.57 3.41 24.35
CA ASP A 249 12.22 4.33 25.29
C ASP A 249 11.17 4.85 26.29
N ALA A 250 11.53 4.84 27.58
CA ALA A 250 10.54 4.76 28.66
C ALA A 250 9.59 5.96 28.75
N ALA A 251 10.03 7.14 28.30
CA ALA A 251 9.24 8.38 28.36
C ALA A 251 8.15 8.43 27.28
N GLU A 252 8.49 8.23 26.01
CA GLU A 252 7.52 8.30 24.90
C GLU A 252 6.54 7.12 24.90
N MET A 253 6.98 5.94 25.36
CA MET A 253 6.14 4.75 25.43
C MET A 253 4.94 4.93 26.35
N ALA A 254 5.15 5.55 27.51
CA ALA A 254 4.10 5.75 28.50
C ALA A 254 2.98 6.65 27.93
N ASP A 255 3.36 7.72 27.24
CA ASP A 255 2.42 8.65 26.61
C ASP A 255 1.61 7.97 25.50
N TRP A 256 2.26 7.17 24.65
CA TRP A 256 1.56 6.42 23.60
C TRP A 256 0.62 5.36 24.16
N VAL A 257 1.05 4.60 25.16
CA VAL A 257 0.19 3.58 25.78
C VAL A 257 -1.00 4.23 26.48
N ALA A 258 -0.79 5.34 27.20
CA ALA A 258 -1.87 6.11 27.81
C ALA A 258 -2.85 6.67 26.77
N ALA A 259 -2.34 7.19 25.63
CA ALA A 259 -3.18 7.67 24.55
C ALA A 259 -4.02 6.54 23.91
N LEU A 260 -3.44 5.35 23.73
CA LEU A 260 -4.13 4.19 23.17
C LEU A 260 -5.16 3.61 24.14
N ALA A 261 -4.81 3.48 25.42
CA ALA A 261 -5.72 3.04 26.47
C ALA A 261 -6.87 4.04 26.70
N GLY A 262 -6.60 5.33 26.60
CA GLY A 262 -7.58 6.42 26.69
C GLY A 262 -8.46 6.59 25.45
N SER A 263 -8.18 5.87 24.36
CA SER A 263 -8.95 5.97 23.12
C SER A 263 -10.40 5.51 23.30
N LYS A 264 -11.31 6.21 22.60
CA LYS A 264 -12.72 5.81 22.46
C LYS A 264 -12.95 4.96 21.22
N LEU A 265 -11.93 4.77 20.38
CA LEU A 265 -11.99 3.88 19.24
C LEU A 265 -11.75 2.44 19.71
N PRO A 266 -12.43 1.45 19.14
CA PRO A 266 -12.08 0.05 19.35
C PRO A 266 -10.69 -0.19 18.76
N ILE A 267 -9.70 -0.51 19.59
CA ILE A 267 -8.30 -0.67 19.17
C ILE A 267 -7.79 -2.03 19.63
N VAL A 268 -7.03 -2.71 18.76
CA VAL A 268 -6.19 -3.86 19.09
C VAL A 268 -4.73 -3.45 18.99
N ILE A 269 -3.94 -3.67 20.03
CA ILE A 269 -2.50 -3.39 20.03
C ILE A 269 -1.73 -4.63 19.60
N VAL A 270 -0.86 -4.47 18.61
CA VAL A 270 0.09 -5.49 18.16
C VAL A 270 1.49 -5.08 18.58
N PRO A 271 2.14 -5.77 19.53
CA PRO A 271 3.50 -5.44 19.93
C PRO A 271 4.49 -5.66 18.77
N GLY A 272 5.52 -4.82 18.71
CA GLY A 272 6.80 -5.16 18.08
C GLY A 272 7.64 -6.02 19.00
N GLY A 273 8.87 -6.35 18.61
CA GLY A 273 9.77 -7.12 19.46
C GLY A 273 10.61 -6.29 20.44
N GLY A 274 10.52 -4.96 20.42
CA GLY A 274 11.30 -4.12 21.33
C GLY A 274 12.81 -4.36 21.26
N ARG A 275 13.48 -4.06 22.37
CA ARG A 275 14.89 -4.41 22.60
C ARG A 275 15.12 -5.92 22.59
N PHE A 276 14.10 -6.73 22.85
CA PHE A 276 14.21 -8.19 22.83
C PHE A 276 14.49 -8.71 21.42
N ALA A 277 13.78 -8.21 20.39
CA ALA A 277 14.05 -8.61 19.01
C ALA A 277 15.37 -8.04 18.47
N ASP A 278 15.83 -6.89 18.98
CA ASP A 278 17.16 -6.39 18.66
C ASP A 278 18.24 -7.35 19.20
N GLN A 279 18.06 -7.85 20.43
CA GLN A 279 18.94 -8.88 20.98
C GLN A 279 18.92 -10.20 20.20
N VAL A 280 17.76 -10.61 19.66
CA VAL A 280 17.69 -11.78 18.76
C VAL A 280 18.56 -11.56 17.53
N ARG A 281 18.49 -10.38 16.89
CA ARG A 281 19.29 -10.06 15.69
C ARG A 281 20.78 -10.03 16.01
N GLU A 282 21.17 -9.40 17.11
CA GLU A 282 22.56 -9.37 17.55
C GLU A 282 23.07 -10.79 17.83
N THR A 283 22.33 -11.57 18.61
CA THR A 283 22.72 -12.93 19.00
C THR A 283 22.78 -13.87 17.80
N GLN A 284 21.91 -13.70 16.80
CA GLN A 284 21.97 -14.48 15.56
C GLN A 284 23.32 -14.35 14.86
N ILE A 285 23.89 -13.15 14.82
CA ILE A 285 25.21 -12.90 14.22
C ILE A 285 26.30 -13.63 15.01
N TYR A 286 26.25 -13.57 16.35
CA TYR A 286 27.28 -14.14 17.20
C TYR A 286 27.20 -15.67 17.34
N MET A 287 26.00 -16.23 17.31
CA MET A 287 25.74 -17.66 17.55
C MET A 287 25.44 -18.45 16.27
N ASP A 288 25.30 -17.77 15.13
CA ASP A 288 25.12 -18.35 13.80
C ASP A 288 23.97 -19.38 13.71
N PHE A 289 22.80 -19.04 14.27
CA PHE A 289 21.60 -19.87 14.14
C PHE A 289 20.71 -19.43 12.97
N SER A 290 19.90 -20.38 12.48
CA SER A 290 19.05 -20.20 11.29
C SER A 290 18.03 -19.06 11.42
N ASP A 291 17.64 -18.48 10.28
CA ASP A 291 16.55 -17.48 10.20
C ASP A 291 15.22 -18.01 10.76
N THR A 292 14.95 -19.32 10.63
CA THR A 292 13.77 -19.94 11.23
C THR A 292 13.79 -19.84 12.76
N ALA A 293 14.94 -20.10 13.38
CA ALA A 293 15.11 -19.94 14.82
C ALA A 293 15.03 -18.46 15.24
N ALA A 294 15.67 -17.56 14.47
CA ALA A 294 15.58 -16.12 14.70
C ALA A 294 14.14 -15.60 14.62
N HIS A 295 13.37 -16.08 13.64
CA HIS A 295 11.96 -15.73 13.50
C HIS A 295 11.14 -16.20 14.69
N ALA A 296 11.29 -17.45 15.12
CA ALA A 296 10.60 -17.98 16.31
C ALA A 296 10.96 -17.19 17.58
N MET A 297 12.25 -16.86 17.77
CA MET A 297 12.70 -16.02 18.88
C MET A 297 12.15 -14.59 18.80
N ALA A 298 11.99 -14.03 17.59
CA ALA A 298 11.38 -12.71 17.41
C ALA A 298 9.88 -12.69 17.77
N ILE A 299 9.15 -13.80 17.56
CA ILE A 299 7.76 -13.94 18.04
C ILE A 299 7.72 -13.99 19.58
N LEU A 300 8.65 -14.70 20.23
CA LEU A 300 8.78 -14.68 21.69
C LEU A 300 9.14 -13.29 22.22
N ALA A 301 10.02 -12.57 21.52
CA ALA A 301 10.35 -11.18 21.83
C ALA A 301 9.13 -10.24 21.75
N MET A 302 8.24 -10.46 20.77
CA MET A 302 6.97 -9.73 20.68
C MET A 302 6.07 -9.99 21.88
N GLU A 303 5.99 -11.25 22.34
CA GLU A 303 5.23 -11.60 23.53
C GLU A 303 5.81 -10.96 24.80
N GLN A 304 7.13 -11.00 24.98
CA GLN A 304 7.81 -10.33 26.10
C GLN A 304 7.52 -8.82 26.11
N PHE A 305 7.54 -8.17 24.94
CA PHE A 305 7.22 -6.76 24.85
C PHE A 305 5.74 -6.46 25.13
N ALA A 306 4.82 -7.33 24.72
CA ALA A 306 3.41 -7.18 25.09
C ALA A 306 3.19 -7.23 26.60
N GLN A 307 3.92 -8.07 27.35
CA GLN A 307 3.82 -8.09 28.81
C GLN A 307 4.18 -6.74 29.42
N ILE A 308 5.20 -6.06 28.88
CA ILE A 308 5.57 -4.71 29.31
C ILE A 308 4.47 -3.69 29.00
N ILE A 309 3.82 -3.80 27.83
CA ILE A 309 2.71 -2.92 27.45
C ILE A 309 1.52 -3.13 28.39
N LEU A 310 1.15 -4.38 28.66
CA LEU A 310 0.02 -4.76 29.51
C LEU A 310 0.14 -4.22 30.94
N ASP A 311 1.35 -4.17 31.49
CA ASP A 311 1.61 -3.65 32.84
C ASP A 311 1.32 -2.13 33.00
N ARG A 312 1.16 -1.39 31.91
CA ARG A 312 1.08 0.08 31.94
C ARG A 312 -0.30 0.64 32.20
N ASP A 313 -1.37 -0.10 31.90
CA ASP A 313 -2.73 0.41 32.04
C ASP A 313 -3.75 -0.74 32.22
N GLU A 314 -4.63 -0.61 33.21
CA GLU A 314 -5.66 -1.60 33.57
C GLU A 314 -6.70 -1.86 32.48
N ARG A 315 -6.79 -0.98 31.47
CA ARG A 315 -7.68 -1.15 30.31
C ARG A 315 -7.09 -2.09 29.27
N LEU A 316 -5.81 -2.43 29.36
CA LEU A 316 -5.14 -3.32 28.45
C LEU A 316 -5.39 -4.77 28.89
N GLU A 317 -5.74 -5.63 27.94
CA GLU A 317 -6.08 -7.02 28.24
C GLU A 317 -5.32 -7.97 27.31
N PRO A 318 -4.71 -9.06 27.82
CA PRO A 318 -4.03 -10.01 26.96
C PRO A 318 -5.02 -10.72 26.04
N ALA A 319 -4.66 -10.88 24.76
CA ALA A 319 -5.44 -11.66 23.80
C ALA A 319 -4.54 -12.51 22.90
N ARG A 320 -4.81 -13.81 22.84
CA ARG A 320 -4.13 -14.82 22.03
C ARG A 320 -4.95 -15.25 20.81
N SER A 321 -6.25 -14.97 20.81
CA SER A 321 -7.17 -15.34 19.73
C SER A 321 -8.08 -14.18 19.30
N LEU A 322 -8.65 -14.28 18.09
CA LEU A 322 -9.65 -13.31 17.61
C LEU A 322 -10.89 -13.25 18.51
N GLU A 323 -11.26 -14.37 19.13
CA GLU A 323 -12.37 -14.44 20.08
C GLU A 323 -12.05 -13.67 21.36
N GLU A 324 -10.84 -13.80 21.91
CA GLU A 324 -10.37 -13.01 23.05
C GLU A 324 -10.29 -11.52 22.72
N MET A 325 -9.76 -11.15 21.55
CA MET A 325 -9.74 -9.76 21.10
C MET A 325 -11.14 -9.17 21.05
N ARG A 326 -12.11 -9.94 20.51
CA ARG A 326 -13.51 -9.51 20.43
C ARG A 326 -14.13 -9.32 21.81
N ARG A 327 -13.92 -10.26 22.74
CA ARG A 327 -14.42 -10.16 24.12
C ARG A 327 -13.88 -8.93 24.83
N ALA A 328 -12.58 -8.65 24.72
CA ALA A 328 -11.97 -7.46 25.31
C ALA A 328 -12.57 -6.17 24.74
N LEU A 329 -12.74 -6.09 23.41
CA LEU A 329 -13.37 -4.94 22.75
C LEU A 329 -14.83 -4.74 23.19
N ASP A 330 -15.60 -5.83 23.28
CA ASP A 330 -17.00 -5.80 23.74
C ASP A 330 -17.11 -5.35 25.21
N ALA A 331 -16.09 -5.63 26.03
CA ALA A 331 -15.96 -5.15 27.41
C ALA A 331 -15.43 -3.70 27.53
N GLY A 332 -15.15 -3.03 26.40
CA GLY A 332 -14.57 -1.68 26.37
C GLY A 332 -13.09 -1.60 26.75
N LYS A 333 -12.42 -2.76 26.79
CA LYS A 333 -10.97 -2.91 27.01
C LYS A 333 -10.22 -2.84 25.67
N VAL A 334 -8.90 -2.74 25.75
CA VAL A 334 -7.99 -2.68 24.60
C VAL A 334 -7.16 -3.95 24.59
N PRO A 335 -7.47 -4.92 23.71
CA PRO A 335 -6.68 -6.15 23.62
C PRO A 335 -5.26 -5.88 23.13
N VAL A 336 -4.29 -6.52 23.79
CA VAL A 336 -2.87 -6.58 23.38
C VAL A 336 -2.57 -8.00 22.92
N TRP A 337 -2.11 -8.14 21.67
CA TRP A 337 -1.88 -9.45 21.07
C TRP A 337 -0.64 -10.14 21.64
N LEU A 338 -0.82 -11.39 22.09
CA LEU A 338 0.22 -12.31 22.54
C LEU A 338 0.43 -13.41 21.48
N PRO A 339 1.48 -13.32 20.64
CA PRO A 339 1.59 -14.10 19.41
C PRO A 339 2.22 -15.50 19.56
N SER A 340 2.77 -15.87 20.71
CA SER A 340 3.58 -17.10 20.85
C SER A 340 2.81 -18.37 21.21
N SER A 341 1.48 -18.36 21.02
CA SER A 341 0.57 -19.44 21.43
C SER A 341 0.21 -20.37 20.28
#